data_AF-A0A1C5S5K1-F1
#
_entry.id   AF-A0A1C5S5K1-F1
#
_cell.length_a   1.000
_cell.length_b   1.000
_cell.length_c   1.000
_cell.angle_alpha   90.00
_cell.angle_beta   90.00
_cell.angle_gamma   90.00
#
_symmetry.space_group_name_H-M   'P 1'
#
loop_
_entity.id
_entity.type
_entity.pdbx_description
1 polymer ?
#
loop_
_entity_poly.entity_id
_entity_poly.type
_entity_poly.pdbx_seq_one_letter_code
_entity_poly.pdbx_strand_id
1 'polypeptide(L)'
;MKIGGRAFANCVSLNGITIAGTVKSIGKQAFYNCKKLRTITFKTSALSSKTIGTKAFTGTYLKPTVRVPAKKLNAYKKLLKSKGMSGKAIYKK
;
A
#
# COMPACT_ATOMS: atom_id res chain seq x y z
N MET A 1 -9.35 11.69 -5.56
CA MET A 1 -9.75 11.20 -4.22
C MET A 1 -8.52 10.86 -3.39
N LYS A 2 -8.62 10.90 -2.06
CA LYS A 2 -7.49 10.72 -1.14
C LYS A 2 -7.85 9.72 -0.03
N ILE A 3 -6.89 8.92 0.40
CA ILE A 3 -6.98 8.15 1.66
C ILE A 3 -6.27 8.96 2.73
N GLY A 4 -6.98 9.28 3.82
CA GLY A 4 -6.48 10.13 4.90
C GLY A 4 -5.28 9.54 5.65
N GLY A 5 -4.56 10.41 6.37
CA GLY A 5 -3.55 9.95 7.31
C GLY A 5 -4.19 9.10 8.40
N ARG A 6 -3.57 7.97 8.76
CA ARG A 6 -4.07 7.00 9.75
C ARG A 6 -5.48 6.44 9.50
N ALA A 7 -6.05 6.59 8.29
CA ALA A 7 -7.44 6.21 8.00
C ALA A 7 -7.80 4.76 8.38
N PHE A 8 -6.85 3.83 8.25
CA PHE A 8 -6.98 2.43 8.63
C PHE A 8 -5.87 2.02 9.61
N ALA A 9 -5.30 2.95 10.37
CA ALA A 9 -4.25 2.60 11.33
C ALA A 9 -4.79 1.64 12.39
N ASN A 10 -4.01 0.62 12.72
CA ASN A 10 -4.34 -0.43 13.69
C ASN A 10 -5.57 -1.28 13.33
N CYS A 11 -6.03 -1.28 12.08
CA CYS A 11 -7.06 -2.22 11.63
C CYS A 11 -6.50 -3.65 11.55
N VAL A 12 -6.38 -4.31 12.72
CA VAL A 12 -5.77 -5.64 12.85
C VAL A 12 -6.58 -6.75 12.21
N SER A 13 -7.88 -6.53 11.94
CA SER A 13 -8.75 -7.49 11.25
C SER A 13 -8.79 -7.31 9.73
N LEU A 14 -8.23 -6.21 9.21
CA LEU A 14 -8.27 -5.90 7.78
C LEU A 14 -7.39 -6.89 7.00
N ASN A 15 -8.01 -7.72 6.16
CA ASN A 15 -7.34 -8.80 5.44
C ASN A 15 -6.95 -8.40 4.00
N GLY A 16 -7.78 -7.60 3.34
CA GLY A 16 -7.56 -7.18 1.96
C GLY A 16 -8.11 -5.81 1.64
N ILE A 17 -7.46 -5.09 0.73
CA ILE A 17 -7.93 -3.80 0.22
C ILE A 17 -7.73 -3.67 -1.28
N THR A 18 -8.61 -2.89 -1.92
CA THR A 18 -8.44 -2.42 -3.30
C THR A 18 -8.31 -0.90 -3.32
N ILE A 19 -7.16 -0.40 -3.76
CA ILE A 19 -6.91 1.01 -4.02
C ILE A 19 -7.43 1.32 -5.44
N ALA A 20 -8.56 1.99 -5.52
CA ALA A 20 -9.22 2.33 -6.78
C ALA A 20 -8.38 3.23 -7.69
N GLY A 21 -8.67 3.21 -9.00
CA GLY A 21 -7.98 4.01 -10.03
C GLY A 21 -8.09 5.53 -9.80
N THR A 22 -9.13 5.97 -9.10
CA THR A 22 -9.40 7.38 -8.77
C THR A 22 -8.61 7.91 -7.57
N VAL A 23 -7.94 7.03 -6.82
CA VAL A 23 -7.10 7.41 -5.67
C VAL A 23 -5.82 8.06 -6.18
N LYS A 24 -5.59 9.30 -5.75
CA LYS A 24 -4.43 10.12 -6.13
C LYS A 24 -3.39 10.24 -5.01
N SER A 25 -3.78 10.02 -3.75
CA SER A 25 -2.85 10.06 -2.61
C SER A 25 -3.26 9.14 -1.47
N ILE A 26 -2.26 8.69 -0.71
CA ILE A 26 -2.38 7.88 0.50
C ILE A 26 -1.64 8.61 1.62
N GLY A 27 -2.33 8.91 2.73
CA GLY A 27 -1.78 9.70 3.83
C GLY A 27 -0.68 8.99 4.65
N LYS A 28 -0.02 9.76 5.51
CA LYS A 28 0.94 9.27 6.50
C LYS A 28 0.29 8.19 7.37
N GLN A 29 0.97 7.06 7.56
CA GLN A 29 0.50 5.95 8.39
C GLN A 29 -0.90 5.39 8.03
N ALA A 30 -1.38 5.59 6.79
CA ALA A 30 -2.75 5.23 6.40
C ALA A 30 -3.14 3.77 6.73
N PHE A 31 -2.23 2.81 6.59
CA PHE A 31 -2.42 1.39 6.93
C PHE A 31 -1.42 0.90 7.98
N TYR A 32 -0.99 1.81 8.86
CA TYR A 32 0.00 1.50 9.89
C TYR A 32 -0.52 0.38 10.80
N ASN A 33 0.32 -0.61 11.11
CA ASN A 33 0.01 -1.72 12.02
C ASN A 33 -1.21 -2.58 11.62
N CYS A 34 -1.58 -2.61 10.33
CA CYS A 34 -2.59 -3.55 9.81
C CYS A 34 -2.02 -4.98 9.68
N LYS A 35 -1.81 -5.65 10.82
CA LYS A 35 -1.04 -6.91 10.89
C LYS A 35 -1.59 -8.06 10.02
N LYS A 36 -2.90 -8.11 9.77
CA LYS A 36 -3.53 -9.15 8.94
C LYS A 36 -3.72 -8.74 7.47
N LEU A 37 -3.23 -7.58 7.02
CA LEU A 37 -3.40 -7.12 5.64
C LEU A 37 -2.57 -7.94 4.67
N ARG A 38 -3.14 -9.03 4.15
CA ARG A 38 -2.48 -10.02 3.29
C ARG A 38 -2.57 -9.67 1.82
N THR A 39 -3.61 -8.93 1.39
CA THR A 39 -3.82 -8.63 -0.03
C THR A 39 -4.02 -7.15 -0.27
N ILE A 40 -3.24 -6.57 -1.19
CA ILE A 40 -3.37 -5.17 -1.58
C ILE A 40 -3.42 -5.11 -3.10
N THR A 41 -4.51 -4.58 -3.65
CA THR A 41 -4.66 -4.42 -5.11
C THR A 41 -4.64 -2.94 -5.48
N PHE A 42 -3.69 -2.53 -6.31
CA PHE A 42 -3.61 -1.17 -6.84
C PHE A 42 -4.16 -1.13 -8.26
N LYS A 43 -5.30 -0.45 -8.45
CA LYS A 43 -5.87 -0.15 -9.78
C LYS A 43 -5.41 1.19 -10.34
N THR A 44 -4.70 2.00 -9.54
CA THR A 44 -4.13 3.28 -9.96
C THR A 44 -2.66 3.15 -10.35
N SER A 45 -2.23 3.91 -11.35
CA SER A 45 -0.83 4.09 -11.77
C SER A 45 -0.27 5.48 -11.42
N ALA A 46 -1.08 6.32 -10.75
CA ALA A 46 -0.77 7.72 -10.48
C ALA A 46 -0.03 7.97 -9.16
N LEU A 47 0.25 6.93 -8.37
CA LEU A 47 0.94 7.08 -7.09
C LEU A 47 2.45 7.22 -7.27
N SER A 48 3.06 8.06 -6.44
CA SER A 48 4.50 8.34 -6.44
C SER A 48 5.02 8.52 -5.01
N SER A 49 6.32 8.76 -4.87
CA SER A 49 6.94 9.03 -3.57
C SER A 49 6.38 10.28 -2.88
N LYS A 50 5.85 11.25 -3.65
CA LYS A 50 5.22 12.47 -3.11
C LYS A 50 3.78 12.25 -2.65
N THR A 51 3.08 11.27 -3.23
CA THR A 51 1.64 11.06 -2.95
C THR A 51 1.35 9.94 -1.95
N ILE A 52 2.37 9.17 -1.57
CA ILE A 52 2.28 8.19 -0.48
C ILE A 52 3.04 8.72 0.75
N GLY A 53 2.31 8.91 1.84
CA GLY A 53 2.84 9.39 3.10
C GLY A 53 3.85 8.43 3.74
N THR A 54 4.64 8.97 4.66
CA THR A 54 5.65 8.19 5.40
C THR A 54 4.99 7.09 6.23
N LYS A 55 5.65 5.93 6.32
CA LYS A 55 5.20 4.75 7.09
C LYS A 55 3.77 4.27 6.75
N ALA A 56 3.26 4.57 5.54
CA ALA A 56 1.90 4.23 5.15
C ALA A 56 1.58 2.74 5.31
N PHE A 57 2.56 1.86 5.10
CA PHE A 57 2.41 0.40 5.19
C PHE A 57 3.31 -0.24 6.26
N THR A 58 3.88 0.54 7.19
CA THR A 58 4.71 -0.02 8.26
C THR A 58 3.86 -0.84 9.22
N GLY A 59 4.33 -2.05 9.58
CA GLY A 59 3.60 -2.94 10.49
C GLY A 59 2.42 -3.66 9.84
N THR A 60 2.29 -3.64 8.50
CA THR A 60 1.39 -4.54 7.79
C THR A 60 1.90 -5.99 7.85
N TYR A 61 1.11 -6.95 7.34
CA TYR A 61 1.55 -8.33 7.20
C TYR A 61 2.94 -8.43 6.55
N LEU A 62 3.73 -9.43 6.96
CA LEU A 62 5.14 -9.56 6.56
C LEU A 62 5.31 -10.01 5.11
N LYS A 63 4.39 -10.83 4.58
CA LYS A 63 4.44 -11.38 3.21
C LYS A 63 3.14 -11.08 2.44
N PRO A 64 2.75 -9.81 2.28
CA PRO A 64 1.50 -9.49 1.58
C PRO A 64 1.65 -9.78 0.09
N THR A 65 0.56 -10.20 -0.53
CA THR A 65 0.43 -10.22 -1.98
C THR A 65 -0.02 -8.85 -2.46
N VAL A 66 0.79 -8.24 -3.31
CA VAL A 66 0.56 -6.89 -3.84
C VAL A 66 0.35 -6.99 -5.34
N ARG A 67 -0.87 -6.70 -5.79
CA ARG A 67 -1.22 -6.64 -7.21
C ARG A 67 -1.08 -5.20 -7.69
N VAL A 68 -0.32 -4.97 -8.75
CA VAL A 68 -0.02 -3.64 -9.28
C VAL A 68 -0.15 -3.62 -10.80
N PRO A 69 -0.41 -2.46 -11.42
CA PRO A 69 -0.52 -2.39 -12.88
C PRO A 69 0.77 -2.89 -13.54
N ALA A 70 0.65 -3.81 -14.51
CA ALA A 70 1.79 -4.50 -15.12
C ALA A 70 2.93 -3.57 -15.55
N LYS A 71 2.59 -2.43 -16.17
CA LYS A 71 3.56 -1.40 -16.65
C LYS A 71 4.33 -0.68 -15.53
N LYS A 72 3.89 -0.79 -14.27
CA LYS A 72 4.45 -0.07 -13.11
C LYS A 72 4.99 -1.01 -12.03
N LEU A 73 5.15 -2.30 -12.30
CA LEU A 73 5.55 -3.30 -11.30
C LEU A 73 6.86 -2.94 -10.57
N ASN A 74 7.94 -2.67 -11.31
CA ASN A 74 9.24 -2.34 -10.72
C ASN A 74 9.21 -1.00 -9.97
N ALA A 75 8.48 -0.01 -10.50
CA ALA A 75 8.31 1.28 -9.87
C ALA A 75 7.56 1.16 -8.53
N TYR A 76 6.43 0.44 -8.51
CA TYR A 76 5.64 0.22 -7.30
C TYR A 76 6.39 -0.63 -6.28
N LYS A 77 7.18 -1.62 -6.70
CA LYS A 77 8.02 -2.41 -5.79
C LYS A 77 9.00 -1.53 -5.02
N LYS A 78 9.73 -0.63 -5.71
CA LYS A 78 10.65 0.33 -5.07
C LYS A 78 9.90 1.34 -4.20
N LEU A 79 8.83 1.91 -4.75
CA LEU A 79 8.00 2.90 -4.08
C LEU A 79 7.42 2.36 -2.77
N LEU A 80 6.71 1.23 -2.81
CA LEU A 80 6.03 0.70 -1.64
C LEU A 80 7.01 0.23 -0.56
N LYS A 81 8.16 -0.35 -0.96
CA LYS A 81 9.25 -0.65 -0.03
C LYS A 81 9.72 0.62 0.71
N SER A 82 9.90 1.74 0.01
CA SER A 82 10.26 3.03 0.64
C SER A 82 9.18 3.59 1.57
N LYS A 83 7.93 3.11 1.48
CA LYS A 83 6.78 3.58 2.26
C LYS A 83 6.38 2.63 3.39
N GLY A 84 7.29 1.72 3.75
CA GLY A 84 7.18 0.84 4.91
C GLY A 84 6.68 -0.57 4.60
N MET A 85 6.46 -0.90 3.32
CA MET A 85 6.09 -2.25 2.93
C MET A 85 7.25 -3.22 3.11
N SER A 86 6.94 -4.42 3.59
CA SER A 86 7.93 -5.47 3.86
C SER A 86 8.75 -5.82 2.60
N GLY A 87 10.05 -6.04 2.79
CA GLY A 87 10.94 -6.59 1.76
C GLY A 87 10.56 -8.01 1.31
N LYS A 88 9.75 -8.72 2.10
CA LYS A 88 9.24 -10.07 1.79
C LYS A 88 7.89 -10.05 1.06
N ALA A 89 7.39 -8.88 0.66
CA ALA A 89 6.15 -8.75 -0.11
C ALA A 89 6.28 -9.39 -1.51
N ILE A 90 5.20 -10.04 -1.94
CA ILE A 90 5.11 -10.73 -3.23
C ILE A 90 4.36 -9.84 -4.21
N TYR A 91 5.02 -9.42 -5.28
CA TYR A 91 4.44 -8.53 -6.29
C TYR A 91 3.92 -9.33 -7.49
N LYS A 92 2.66 -9.11 -7.85
CA LYS A 92 1.98 -9.70 -9.02
C LYS A 92 1.44 -8.59 -9.93
N LYS A 93 1.32 -8.90 -11.22
CA LYS A 93 0.68 -8.03 -12.22
C LYS A 93 -0.84 -8.05 -12.05
#